data_AF-A0A7Y2U9D4-F1
#
_entry.id   AF-A0A7Y2U9D4-F1
#
_cell.length_a   1.000
_cell.length_b   1.000
_cell.length_c   1.000
_cell.angle_alpha   90.00
_cell.angle_beta   90.00
_cell.angle_gamma   90.00
#
_symmetry.space_group_name_H-M   'P 1'
#
loop_
_entity.id
_entity.type
_entity.pdbx_description
1 polymer ?
#
loop_
_entity_poly.entity_id
_entity_poly.type
_entity_poly.pdbx_seq_one_letter_code
_entity_poly.pdbx_strand_id
1 'polypeptide(L)' 'MGLTIPVFSQTTAPSKLNWNNIDEVENYIRLKPAEENYQKITWHTTVIAGQQKAQQEDKPLLLWLYFGDPRGNC' A
#
# COMPACT_ATOMS: atom_id res chain seq x y z
N MET A 1 3.64 20.37 18.84
CA MET A 1 3.79 20.39 17.37
C MET A 1 2.66 19.55 16.80
N GLY A 2 1.73 20.16 16.08
CA GLY A 2 0.59 19.45 15.49
C GLY A 2 0.99 18.79 14.17
N LEU A 3 0.74 17.50 14.03
CA LEU A 3 0.88 16.78 12.77
C LEU A 3 -0.25 17.19 11.83
N THR A 4 0.03 18.08 10.87
CA THR A 4 -0.88 18.34 9.74
C THR A 4 -0.77 17.19 8.75
N ILE A 5 -1.80 16.36 8.67
CA ILE A 5 -1.90 15.29 7.66
C ILE A 5 -2.36 15.96 6.35
N PRO A 6 -1.59 15.88 5.25
CA PRO A 6 -2.04 16.39 3.97
C PRO A 6 -3.26 15.60 3.50
N VAL A 7 -4.35 16.31 3.18
CA VAL A 7 -5.53 15.72 2.55
C VAL A 7 -5.18 15.44 1.11
N PHE A 8 -4.94 14.17 0.78
CA PHE A 8 -4.80 13.76 -0.62
C PHE A 8 -6.16 13.85 -1.29
N SER A 9 -6.26 14.65 -2.35
CA SER A 9 -7.44 14.68 -3.20
C SER A 9 -7.60 13.29 -3.83
N GLN A 10 -8.63 12.56 -3.41
CA GLN A 10 -8.97 11.29 -4.01
C GLN A 10 -9.53 11.56 -5.41
N THR A 11 -8.75 11.26 -6.44
CA THR A 11 -9.27 11.13 -7.79
C THR A 11 -10.44 10.14 -7.72
N THR A 12 -11.63 10.54 -8.16
CA THR A 12 -12.81 9.65 -8.16
C THR A 12 -12.67 8.63 -9.28
N ALA A 13 -12.94 7.35 -8.99
CA ALA A 13 -12.93 6.32 -10.01
C ALA A 13 -13.97 6.63 -11.11
N PRO A 14 -13.61 6.52 -12.40
CA PRO A 14 -14.59 6.58 -13.47
C PRO A 14 -15.68 5.51 -13.28
N SER A 15 -16.95 5.86 -13.49
CA SER A 15 -18.07 4.95 -13.22
C SER A 15 -18.19 3.80 -14.24
N LYS A 16 -17.57 3.94 -15.42
CA LYS A 16 -17.55 2.94 -16.50
C LYS A 16 -16.24 3.04 -17.29
N LEU A 17 -15.78 1.93 -17.86
CA LEU A 17 -14.70 1.90 -18.86
C LEU A 17 -15.30 1.94 -20.28
N ASN A 18 -14.84 2.86 -21.11
CA ASN A 18 -15.15 2.96 -22.54
C ASN A 18 -13.96 3.55 -23.31
N TRP A 19 -13.98 3.47 -24.64
CA TRP A 19 -12.87 3.94 -25.47
C TRP A 19 -12.57 5.43 -25.35
N ASN A 20 -13.55 6.25 -24.99
CA ASN A 20 -13.39 7.70 -24.88
C ASN A 20 -12.79 8.13 -23.53
N ASN A 21 -12.74 7.24 -22.53
CA ASN A 21 -12.23 7.55 -21.20
C ASN A 21 -11.10 6.62 -20.74
N ILE A 22 -10.46 5.92 -21.68
CA ILE A 22 -9.36 5.01 -21.36
C ILE A 22 -8.21 5.72 -20.65
N ASP A 23 -7.89 6.96 -21.05
CA ASP A 23 -6.83 7.76 -20.43
C ASP A 23 -7.17 8.15 -18.98
N GLU A 24 -8.44 8.42 -18.69
CA GLU A 24 -8.89 8.72 -17.32
C GLU A 24 -8.77 7.49 -16.42
N VAL A 25 -9.14 6.32 -16.95
CA VAL A 25 -9.01 5.05 -16.25
C VAL A 25 -7.54 4.71 -16.02
N GLU A 26 -6.69 4.87 -17.04
CA GLU A 26 -5.25 4.65 -16.93
C GLU A 26 -4.62 5.54 -15.85
N ASN A 27 -4.96 6.83 -15.85
CA ASN A 27 -4.48 7.76 -14.84
C ASN A 27 -4.97 7.42 -13.43
N TYR A 28 -6.18 6.86 -13.31
CA TYR A 28 -6.73 6.44 -12.01
C TYR A 28 -6.04 5.19 -11.46
N ILE A 29 -5.78 4.18 -12.31
CA ILE A 29 -5.20 2.88 -11.89
C ILE A 29 -3.67 2.88 -11.86
N ARG A 30 -3.02 3.91 -12.40
CA ARG A 30 -1.56 4.02 -12.43
C ARG A 30 -1.01 4.00 -11.01
N LEU A 31 0.00 3.14 -10.81
CA LEU A 31 0.70 2.99 -9.54
C LEU A 31 1.23 4.33 -9.05
N LYS A 32 0.83 4.71 -7.83
CA LYS A 32 1.27 5.94 -7.18
C LYS A 32 2.55 5.66 -6.38
N PRO A 33 3.47 6.63 -6.24
CA PRO A 33 4.70 6.44 -5.46
C PRO A 33 4.45 6.02 -3.99
N ALA A 34 3.31 6.43 -3.42
CA ALA A 34 2.95 6.04 -2.06
C ALA A 34 2.52 4.55 -1.95
N GLU A 35 2.03 3.97 -3.03
CA GLU A 35 1.63 2.56 -3.10
C GLU A 35 2.85 1.63 -3.16
N GLU A 36 4.03 2.15 -3.50
CA GLU A 36 5.30 1.43 -3.43
C GLU A 36 5.95 1.45 -2.03
N ASN A 37 5.34 2.12 -1.05
CA ASN A 37 5.93 2.24 0.29
C ASN A 37 6.16 0.88 0.97
N TYR A 38 5.43 -0.17 0.60
CA TYR A 38 5.67 -1.52 1.11
C TYR A 38 7.09 -2.04 0.77
N GLN A 39 7.70 -1.56 -0.31
CA GLN A 39 9.07 -1.92 -0.69
C GLN A 39 10.11 -1.40 0.30
N LYS A 40 9.76 -0.37 1.07
CA LYS A 40 10.63 0.23 2.10
C LYS A 40 10.56 -0.53 3.43
N ILE A 41 9.62 -1.47 3.58
CA ILE A 41 9.46 -2.28 4.78
C ILE A 41 10.53 -3.37 4.78
N THR A 42 11.23 -3.52 5.90
CA THR A 42 12.14 -4.65 6.11
C THR A 42 11.32 -5.91 6.37
N TRP A 43 11.33 -6.83 5.40
CA TRP A 43 10.67 -8.13 5.55
C TRP A 43 11.52 -9.08 6.39
N HIS A 44 10.87 -9.80 7.30
CA HIS A 44 11.52 -10.82 8.12
C HIS A 44 11.27 -12.22 7.55
N THR A 45 12.26 -13.10 7.68
CA THR A 45 12.25 -14.44 7.09
C THR A 45 11.12 -15.33 7.63
N THR A 46 10.64 -15.06 8.85
CA THR A 46 9.50 -15.74 9.47
C THR A 46 8.60 -14.75 10.20
N VAL A 47 7.31 -15.09 10.31
CA VAL A 47 6.34 -14.32 11.09
C VAL A 47 6.78 -14.19 12.56
N ILE A 48 7.30 -15.27 13.15
CA ILE A 48 7.76 -15.29 14.54
C ILE A 48 8.90 -14.30 14.75
N ALA A 49 9.87 -14.24 13.82
CA ALA A 49 10.99 -13.30 13.93
C ALA A 49 10.51 -11.83 13.87
N GLY A 50 9.55 -11.53 12.99
CA GLY A 50 8.94 -10.20 12.93
C GLY A 50 8.19 -9.83 14.22
N GLN A 51 7.43 -10.78 14.77
CA GLN A 51 6.71 -10.60 16.04
C GLN A 51 7.66 -10.29 17.20
N GLN A 52 8.70 -11.09 17.37
CA GLN A 52 9.68 -10.91 18.46
C GLN A 52 10.36 -9.54 18.37
N LYS A 53 10.74 -9.11 17.17
CA LYS A 53 11.38 -7.80 16.97
C LYS A 53 10.45 -6.64 17.30
N ALA A 54 9.19 -6.69 16.86
CA ALA A 54 8.25 -5.62 17.16
C ALA A 54 7.95 -5.52 18.66
N GLN A 55 7.88 -6.66 19.37
CA GLN A 55 7.76 -6.68 20.83
C GLN A 55 8.99 -6.05 21.52
N GLN A 56 10.20 -6.32 21.03
CA GLN A 56 11.43 -5.73 21.56
C GLN A 56 11.52 -4.22 21.32
N GLU A 57 10.98 -3.74 20.19
CA GLU A 57 11.02 -2.33 19.80
C GLU A 57 9.81 -1.50 20.29
N ASP A 58 8.92 -2.09 21.09
CA ASP A 58 7.63 -1.51 21.52
C ASP A 58 6.81 -0.96 20.34
N LYS A 59 6.85 -1.67 19.20
CA LYS A 59 6.14 -1.30 17.98
C LYS A 59 4.86 -2.10 17.81
N PRO A 60 3.75 -1.46 17.41
CA PRO A 60 2.54 -2.19 17.07
C PRO A 60 2.78 -3.09 15.85
N LEU A 61 2.39 -4.36 15.96
CA LEU A 61 2.42 -5.31 14.85
C LEU A 61 1.18 -5.15 13.97
N LEU A 62 1.38 -4.68 12.74
CA LEU A 62 0.36 -4.80 11.70
C LEU A 62 0.55 -6.15 10.99
N LEU A 63 -0.31 -7.13 11.31
CA LEU A 63 -0.32 -8.41 10.60
C LEU A 63 -1.22 -8.29 9.36
N TRP A 64 -0.62 -8.20 8.18
CA TRP A 64 -1.35 -8.27 6.92
C TRP A 64 -1.36 -9.72 6.42
N LEU A 65 -2.44 -10.45 6.72
CA LEU A 65 -2.66 -11.78 6.15
C LEU A 65 -3.19 -11.62 4.73
N TYR A 66 -2.41 -12.05 3.75
CA TYR A 66 -2.77 -12.04 2.34
C TYR A 66 -2.74 -13.48 1.81
N PHE A 67 -3.79 -13.89 1.11
CA PHE A 67 -3.83 -15.17 0.40
C PHE A 67 -3.30 -14.95 -1.04
N GLY A 68 -1.98 -15.04 -1.22
CA GLY A 68 -1.29 -14.83 -2.50
C GLY A 68 0.17 -14.37 -2.29
N ASP A 69 0.98 -14.29 -3.35
CA ASP A 69 2.31 -13.66 -3.27
C ASP A 69 2.14 -12.13 -3.33
N PRO A 70 2.46 -11.37 -2.26
CA PRO A 70 2.35 -9.91 -2.29
C PRO A 70 3.38 -9.24 -3.23
N ARG A 71 4.35 -10.00 -3.75
CA ARG A 71 5.28 -9.57 -4.80
C ARG A 71 4.78 -9.89 -6.21
N GLY A 72 3.57 -10.46 -6.33
CA GLY A 72 2.90 -10.65 -7.61
C GLY A 72 2.60 -9.30 -8.22
N ASN A 73 3.58 -8.73 -8.91
CA ASN A 73 3.46 -7.59 -9.82
C ASN A 73 2.62 -8.04 -11.04
N CYS A 74 1.35 -8.35 -10.81
CA CYS A 74 0.37 -8.58 -11.85
C CYS A 74 0.01 -7.23 -12.49
#